data_AF-A0A480TB02-F1
#
_entry.id   AF-A0A480TB02-F1
#
_cell.length_a   1.000
_cell.length_b   1.000
_cell.length_c   1.000
_cell.angle_alpha   90.00
_cell.angle_beta   90.00
_cell.angle_gamma   90.00
#
_symmetry.space_group_name_H-M   'P 1'
#
loop_
_entity.id
_entity.type
_entity.pdbx_description
1 polymer ?
#
loop_
_entity_poly.entity_id
_entity_poly.type
_entity_poly.pdbx_seq_one_letter_code
_entity_poly.pdbx_strand_id
1 'polypeptide(L)'
;MGLLSQGSPLSWEETQRHADHVRRHGILQFLHIYHAVKDRHKDVLKWGDEVEYMLVSFDHESKKVQLVLSGEELLETLQEKGERTNPNHPTLWRPEYGSYMIEGTPGQPYGGTMSEFNTVEDNMRKRRKEATSLLGENQALCTITSFPRLGCPGFTLPEYKPNPVEEGASKSLFFPDEAINKHPRFSTLTRNIRHRRGEKVVINVPIFKDKNTPSPFIETFPEDDEAAKASKPDHIYMDAMGFGMGNCCLQVTFQACSISEARYLYDQLATICPIVMALSAASPFYRGYVSDIDCRWGVISASVDDRTREERGLEPLKNNRYRISKSRYDSIDSYLSECGEKYNDIDLTKDEEIYEQLLQEGIDHLLAQHVAHLFIRDPLTLFEEKIHLDDANESDHFEVSAEMHFTPLTKRGDGFPDP
;
A
#
# COMPACT_ATOMS: atom_id res chain seq x y z
N MET A 1 6.40 -8.74 2.83
CA MET A 1 6.90 -7.54 3.54
C MET A 1 7.89 -7.93 4.63
N GLY A 2 9.05 -7.26 4.69
CA GLY A 2 10.05 -7.45 5.73
C GLY A 2 9.50 -7.10 7.12
N LEU A 3 10.10 -7.66 8.18
CA LEU A 3 9.76 -7.28 9.56
C LEU A 3 9.84 -5.75 9.68
N LEU A 4 8.77 -5.11 10.16
CA LEU A 4 8.81 -3.67 10.45
C LEU A 4 9.92 -3.42 11.48
N SER A 5 11.00 -2.76 11.05
CA SER A 5 12.08 -2.37 11.96
C SER A 5 11.55 -1.31 12.92
N GLN A 6 11.78 -1.53 14.21
CA GLN A 6 11.55 -0.50 15.23
C GLN A 6 12.63 0.59 15.08
N GLY A 7 12.22 1.85 15.21
CA GLY A 7 13.10 3.01 15.10
C GLY A 7 12.36 4.32 15.38
N SER A 8 13.09 5.43 15.35
CA SER A 8 12.59 6.78 15.65
C SER A 8 12.18 7.47 14.33
N PRO A 9 10.88 7.54 14.00
CA PRO A 9 10.46 8.06 12.70
C PRO A 9 10.61 9.58 12.65
N LEU A 10 11.13 10.07 11.52
CA LEU A 10 11.30 11.50 11.27
C LEU A 10 9.99 12.18 10.86
N SER A 11 9.85 13.45 11.23
CA SER A 11 8.83 14.35 10.66
C SER A 11 9.05 14.55 9.15
N TRP A 12 8.07 15.14 8.46
CA TRP A 12 8.23 15.48 7.04
C TRP A 12 9.38 16.47 6.83
N GLU A 13 9.46 17.50 7.66
CA GLU A 13 10.47 18.55 7.56
C GLU A 13 11.89 18.01 7.77
N GLU A 14 12.06 16.99 8.62
CA GLU A 14 13.32 16.28 8.81
C GLU A 14 13.60 15.32 7.66
N THR A 15 12.61 14.51 7.26
CA THR A 15 12.73 13.55 6.14
C THR A 15 13.12 14.25 4.84
N GLN A 16 12.50 15.40 4.55
CA GLN A 16 12.75 16.20 3.36
C GLN A 16 14.22 16.65 3.26
N ARG A 17 14.88 16.96 4.40
CA ARG A 17 16.30 17.37 4.41
C ARG A 17 17.24 16.25 3.97
N HIS A 18 16.81 15.00 4.14
CA HIS A 18 17.57 13.81 3.76
C HIS A 18 17.08 13.18 2.44
N ALA A 19 16.08 13.76 1.77
CA ALA A 19 15.45 13.15 0.60
C ALA A 19 16.45 12.88 -0.55
N ASP A 20 17.31 13.85 -0.89
CA ASP A 20 18.34 13.68 -1.92
C ASP A 20 19.41 12.67 -1.52
N HIS A 21 19.78 12.64 -0.24
CA HIS A 21 20.71 11.64 0.31
C HIS A 21 20.14 10.23 0.16
N VAL A 22 18.90 10.00 0.61
CA VAL A 22 18.22 8.71 0.51
C VAL A 22 18.05 8.28 -0.95
N ARG A 23 17.66 9.19 -1.87
CA ARG A 23 17.57 8.86 -3.30
C ARG A 23 18.91 8.41 -3.87
N ARG A 24 19.98 9.17 -3.61
CA ARG A 24 21.32 8.86 -4.10
C ARG A 24 21.80 7.51 -3.58
N HIS A 25 21.70 7.26 -2.28
CA HIS A 25 22.13 6.02 -1.65
C HIS A 25 21.24 4.84 -2.06
N GLY A 26 19.95 5.04 -2.24
CA GLY A 26 19.04 4.02 -2.78
C GLY A 26 19.41 3.56 -4.20
N ILE A 27 19.91 4.47 -5.06
CA ILE A 27 20.44 4.09 -6.38
C ILE A 27 21.73 3.27 -6.26
N LEU A 28 22.63 3.60 -5.32
CA LEU A 28 23.83 2.80 -5.07
C LEU A 28 23.49 1.39 -4.57
N GLN A 29 22.53 1.28 -3.64
CA GLN A 29 22.02 0.00 -3.14
C GLN A 29 21.41 -0.83 -4.26
N PHE A 30 20.58 -0.22 -5.11
CA PHE A 30 20.03 -0.88 -6.28
C PHE A 30 21.11 -1.42 -7.23
N LEU A 31 22.15 -0.62 -7.51
CA LEU A 31 23.28 -1.04 -8.34
C LEU A 31 24.04 -2.21 -7.72
N HIS A 32 24.30 -2.18 -6.42
CA HIS A 32 24.93 -3.29 -5.71
C HIS A 32 24.11 -4.57 -5.80
N ILE A 33 22.80 -4.51 -5.54
CA ILE A 33 21.88 -5.65 -5.71
C ILE A 33 21.91 -6.14 -7.14
N TYR A 34 21.70 -5.25 -8.11
CA TYR A 34 21.63 -5.60 -9.53
C TYR A 34 22.90 -6.32 -9.97
N HIS A 35 24.09 -5.78 -9.66
CA HIS A 35 25.35 -6.41 -10.05
C HIS A 35 25.61 -7.74 -9.33
N ALA A 36 25.14 -7.89 -8.09
CA ALA A 36 25.29 -9.14 -7.34
C ALA A 36 24.43 -10.27 -7.91
N VAL A 37 23.22 -9.99 -8.40
CA VAL A 37 22.24 -11.05 -8.76
C VAL A 37 21.73 -11.03 -10.21
N LYS A 38 22.13 -10.08 -11.07
CA LYS A 38 21.63 -9.97 -12.46
C LYS A 38 21.83 -11.24 -13.30
N ASP A 39 22.91 -11.97 -13.05
CA ASP A 39 23.29 -13.18 -13.80
C ASP A 39 22.72 -14.46 -13.14
N ARG A 40 21.83 -14.31 -12.14
CA ARG A 40 21.14 -15.44 -11.53
C ARG A 40 20.20 -16.07 -12.55
N HIS A 41 20.37 -17.38 -12.72
CA HIS A 41 19.57 -18.23 -13.57
C HIS A 41 19.23 -19.52 -12.82
N LYS A 42 18.21 -20.24 -13.29
CA LYS A 42 17.74 -21.54 -12.76
C LYS A 42 17.01 -21.46 -11.42
N ASP A 43 16.49 -20.29 -11.08
CA ASP A 43 15.48 -20.22 -10.03
C ASP A 43 14.28 -21.06 -10.47
N VAL A 44 13.76 -21.86 -9.53
CA VAL A 44 12.51 -22.56 -9.73
C VAL A 44 11.35 -21.63 -9.44
N LEU A 45 10.21 -21.86 -10.10
CA LEU A 45 8.98 -21.15 -9.78
C LEU A 45 8.62 -21.39 -8.31
N LYS A 46 8.74 -20.33 -7.53
CA LYS A 46 8.20 -20.20 -6.18
C LYS A 46 7.13 -19.12 -6.23
N TRP A 47 6.06 -19.29 -5.46
CA TRP A 47 5.02 -18.27 -5.41
C TRP A 47 4.26 -18.34 -4.09
N GLY A 48 3.52 -17.29 -3.75
CA GLY A 48 2.76 -17.23 -2.51
C GLY A 48 1.68 -16.18 -2.58
N ASP A 49 0.64 -16.38 -1.77
CA ASP A 49 -0.45 -15.40 -1.61
C ASP A 49 -0.31 -14.62 -0.30
N GLU A 50 -0.74 -13.36 -0.33
CA GLU A 50 -0.88 -12.49 0.84
C GLU A 50 -2.38 -12.15 0.95
N VAL A 51 -3.00 -12.48 2.09
CA VAL A 51 -4.42 -12.22 2.36
C VAL A 51 -4.54 -11.27 3.53
N GLU A 52 -5.20 -10.15 3.29
CA GLU A 52 -5.50 -9.17 4.32
C GLU A 52 -6.88 -9.44 4.93
N TYR A 53 -6.98 -9.24 6.24
CA TYR A 53 -8.17 -9.51 7.03
C TYR A 53 -8.53 -8.32 7.90
N MET A 54 -9.82 -8.14 8.16
CA MET A 54 -10.36 -7.21 9.16
C MET A 54 -10.90 -7.99 10.37
N LEU A 55 -10.59 -7.53 11.57
CA LEU A 55 -11.20 -7.99 12.81
C LEU A 55 -12.54 -7.28 13.00
N VAL A 56 -13.62 -8.05 13.12
CA VAL A 56 -15.00 -7.54 13.19
C VAL A 56 -15.68 -8.08 14.44
N SER A 57 -16.42 -7.22 15.16
CA SER A 57 -17.28 -7.59 16.28
C SER A 57 -18.75 -7.40 15.93
N PHE A 58 -19.58 -8.38 16.32
CA PHE A 58 -21.03 -8.38 16.15
C PHE A 58 -21.71 -8.16 17.50
N ASP A 59 -22.33 -7.00 17.67
CA ASP A 59 -23.27 -6.77 18.76
C ASP A 59 -24.69 -7.13 18.26
N HIS A 60 -25.13 -8.34 18.61
CA HIS A 60 -26.43 -8.86 18.21
C HIS A 60 -27.60 -8.15 18.89
N GLU A 61 -27.39 -7.59 20.09
CA GLU A 61 -28.43 -6.89 20.85
C GLU A 61 -28.70 -5.51 20.25
N SER A 62 -27.65 -4.72 20.02
CA SER A 62 -27.77 -3.38 19.42
C SER A 62 -27.82 -3.41 17.89
N LYS A 63 -27.64 -4.60 17.27
CA LYS A 63 -27.56 -4.83 15.82
C LYS A 63 -26.46 -3.98 15.17
N LYS A 64 -25.32 -3.88 15.86
CA LYS A 64 -24.16 -3.09 15.43
C LYS A 64 -23.03 -4.02 15.03
N VAL A 65 -22.29 -3.61 14.01
CA VAL A 65 -21.06 -4.28 13.57
C VAL A 65 -19.95 -3.25 13.57
N GLN A 66 -18.82 -3.58 14.19
CA GLN A 66 -17.70 -2.66 14.42
C GLN A 66 -16.36 -3.33 14.09
N LEU A 67 -15.37 -2.53 13.71
CA LEU A 67 -13.99 -2.96 13.54
C LEU A 67 -13.26 -2.98 14.88
N VAL A 68 -12.63 -4.10 15.22
CA VAL A 68 -11.94 -4.28 16.51
C VAL A 68 -10.50 -3.80 16.39
N LEU A 69 -10.11 -2.80 17.18
CA LEU A 69 -8.81 -2.12 17.06
C LEU A 69 -7.66 -2.87 17.77
N SER A 70 -7.72 -4.20 17.83
CA SER A 70 -6.78 -5.05 18.57
C SER A 70 -5.93 -5.95 17.67
N GLY A 71 -5.68 -5.52 16.43
CA GLY A 71 -4.92 -6.28 15.44
C GLY A 71 -3.47 -6.50 15.86
N GLU A 72 -2.85 -5.54 16.55
CA GLU A 72 -1.47 -5.64 17.06
C GLU A 72 -1.34 -6.72 18.15
N GLU A 73 -2.23 -6.72 19.14
CA GLU A 73 -2.21 -7.70 20.23
C GLU A 73 -2.47 -9.12 19.72
N LEU A 74 -3.39 -9.25 18.75
CA LEU A 74 -3.63 -10.52 18.07
C LEU A 74 -2.41 -10.98 17.29
N LEU A 75 -1.79 -10.06 16.52
CA LEU A 75 -0.60 -10.33 15.74
C LEU A 75 0.57 -10.78 16.60
N GLU A 76 0.83 -10.10 17.72
CA GLU A 76 1.89 -10.48 18.66
C GLU A 76 1.70 -11.92 19.15
N THR A 77 0.46 -12.25 19.56
CA THR A 77 0.12 -13.62 20.00
C THR A 77 0.30 -14.66 18.89
N LEU A 78 -0.09 -14.33 17.65
CA LEU A 78 0.07 -15.20 16.48
C LEU A 78 1.55 -15.46 16.17
N GLN A 79 2.37 -14.41 16.15
CA GLN A 79 3.81 -14.53 15.87
C GLN A 79 4.54 -15.29 16.98
N GLU A 80 4.18 -15.08 18.24
CA GLU A 80 4.74 -15.81 19.38
C GLU A 80 4.44 -17.32 19.31
N LYS A 81 3.19 -17.68 19.03
CA LYS A 81 2.78 -19.10 18.89
C LYS A 81 3.23 -19.71 17.56
N GLY A 82 3.47 -18.87 16.56
CA GLY A 82 3.82 -19.23 15.19
C GLY A 82 5.32 -19.20 14.94
N GLU A 83 5.75 -18.29 14.06
CA GLU A 83 7.11 -18.27 13.52
C GLU A 83 8.22 -18.06 14.56
N ARG A 84 7.95 -17.36 15.68
CA ARG A 84 8.96 -17.11 16.71
C ARG A 84 9.28 -18.38 17.52
N THR A 85 8.33 -19.31 17.60
CA THR A 85 8.52 -20.61 18.28
C THR A 85 8.91 -21.71 17.30
N ASN A 86 8.38 -21.68 16.08
CA ASN A 86 8.68 -22.65 15.03
C ASN A 86 9.01 -21.92 13.73
N PRO A 87 10.29 -21.84 13.32
CA PRO A 87 10.68 -21.23 12.04
C PRO A 87 10.01 -21.86 10.81
N ASN A 88 9.56 -23.11 10.91
CA ASN A 88 8.83 -23.82 9.87
C ASN A 88 7.31 -23.81 10.11
N HIS A 89 6.79 -22.81 10.82
CA HIS A 89 5.36 -22.66 11.03
C HIS A 89 4.64 -22.54 9.67
N PRO A 90 3.51 -23.22 9.45
CA PRO A 90 2.86 -23.27 8.13
C PRO A 90 2.20 -21.96 7.68
N THR A 91 2.18 -20.95 8.52
CA THR A 91 1.53 -19.64 8.33
C THR A 91 2.43 -18.56 8.92
N LEU A 92 2.44 -17.37 8.31
CA LEU A 92 3.11 -16.18 8.83
C LEU A 92 2.10 -15.04 8.91
N TRP A 93 2.32 -14.11 9.85
CA TRP A 93 1.43 -12.99 10.08
C TRP A 93 2.18 -11.66 10.10
N ARG A 94 1.62 -10.64 9.45
CA ARG A 94 2.21 -9.31 9.33
C ARG A 94 1.20 -8.22 9.72
N PRO A 95 1.68 -7.07 10.23
CA PRO A 95 0.83 -5.93 10.52
C PRO A 95 0.40 -5.24 9.22
N GLU A 96 -0.78 -4.65 9.25
CA GLU A 96 -1.30 -3.80 8.17
C GLU A 96 -1.65 -2.39 8.66
N TYR A 97 -1.98 -1.48 7.75
CA TYR A 97 -2.25 -0.07 8.08
C TYR A 97 -3.32 0.12 9.16
N GLY A 98 -4.45 -0.59 9.06
CA GLY A 98 -5.53 -0.48 10.03
C GLY A 98 -5.17 -1.20 11.34
N SER A 99 -5.44 -0.59 12.49
CA SER A 99 -5.30 -1.29 13.79
C SER A 99 -6.27 -2.45 13.96
N TYR A 100 -7.25 -2.56 13.06
CA TYR A 100 -8.19 -3.68 12.92
C TYR A 100 -7.80 -4.66 11.82
N MET A 101 -6.60 -4.55 11.24
CA MET A 101 -6.13 -5.41 10.15
C MET A 101 -4.96 -6.30 10.55
N ILE A 102 -4.94 -7.49 9.95
CA ILE A 102 -3.77 -8.38 9.93
C ILE A 102 -3.62 -8.97 8.52
N GLU A 103 -2.40 -9.25 8.10
CA GLU A 103 -2.09 -9.94 6.85
C GLU A 103 -1.54 -11.34 7.18
N GLY A 104 -2.02 -12.35 6.46
CA GLY A 104 -1.53 -13.71 6.57
C GLY A 104 -0.97 -14.25 5.26
N THR A 105 0.16 -14.95 5.31
CA THR A 105 0.81 -15.61 4.17
C THR A 105 1.06 -17.09 4.48
N PRO A 106 1.34 -17.95 3.48
CA PRO A 106 1.87 -19.27 3.77
C PRO A 106 3.23 -19.16 4.47
N GLY A 107 3.54 -20.16 5.31
CA GLY A 107 4.80 -20.32 6.05
C GLY A 107 6.04 -20.36 5.16
N GLN A 108 5.86 -20.93 3.97
CA GLN A 108 6.87 -21.08 2.95
C GLN A 108 6.21 -20.88 1.58
N PRO A 109 6.96 -20.40 0.56
CA PRO A 109 6.41 -20.28 -0.78
C PRO A 109 6.03 -21.65 -1.34
N TYR A 110 4.94 -21.67 -2.11
CA TYR A 110 4.49 -22.82 -2.88
C TYR A 110 5.51 -23.17 -3.97
N GLY A 111 5.58 -24.45 -4.33
CA GLY A 111 6.37 -24.93 -5.45
C GLY A 111 5.71 -24.70 -6.82
N GLY A 112 6.45 -25.03 -7.89
CA GLY A 112 6.00 -24.85 -9.28
C GLY A 112 5.18 -26.01 -9.87
N THR A 113 4.78 -27.01 -9.09
CA THR A 113 4.02 -28.15 -9.60
C THR A 113 2.51 -27.90 -9.53
N MET A 114 1.74 -28.49 -10.45
CA MET A 114 0.28 -28.33 -10.47
C MET A 114 -0.40 -28.87 -9.20
N SER A 115 0.24 -29.78 -8.46
CA SER A 115 -0.30 -30.27 -7.19
C SER A 115 -0.33 -29.21 -6.10
N GLU A 116 0.53 -28.19 -6.17
CA GLU A 116 0.57 -27.11 -5.16
C GLU A 116 -0.70 -26.27 -5.14
N PHE A 117 -1.39 -26.12 -6.27
CA PHE A 117 -2.68 -25.43 -6.30
C PHE A 117 -3.73 -26.04 -5.36
N ASN A 118 -3.64 -27.35 -5.10
CA ASN A 118 -4.55 -28.03 -4.18
C ASN A 118 -4.24 -27.74 -2.69
N THR A 119 -3.11 -27.09 -2.38
CA THR A 119 -2.70 -26.81 -0.99
C THR A 119 -3.04 -25.38 -0.54
N VAL A 120 -3.32 -24.48 -1.49
CA VAL A 120 -3.56 -23.05 -1.26
C VAL A 120 -4.76 -22.85 -0.33
N GLU A 121 -5.92 -23.39 -0.69
CA GLU A 121 -7.15 -23.22 0.11
C GLU A 121 -6.99 -23.82 1.51
N ASP A 122 -6.35 -24.99 1.62
CA ASP A 122 -6.09 -25.61 2.92
C ASP A 122 -5.15 -24.76 3.79
N ASN A 123 -4.17 -24.07 3.19
CA ASN A 123 -3.34 -23.12 3.91
C ASN A 123 -4.14 -21.88 4.35
N MET A 124 -4.97 -21.29 3.47
CA MET A 124 -5.86 -20.17 3.82
C MET A 124 -6.83 -20.54 4.95
N ARG A 125 -7.38 -21.76 4.93
CA ARG A 125 -8.24 -22.29 6.01
C ARG A 125 -7.48 -22.44 7.32
N LYS A 126 -6.22 -22.90 7.28
CA LYS A 126 -5.35 -22.96 8.47
C LYS A 126 -5.13 -21.57 9.06
N ARG A 127 -4.73 -20.58 8.25
CA ARG A 127 -4.61 -19.17 8.67
C ARG A 127 -5.87 -18.68 9.34
N ARG A 128 -7.02 -18.82 8.69
CA ARG A 128 -8.31 -18.38 9.25
C ARG A 128 -8.63 -19.07 10.57
N LYS A 129 -8.43 -20.39 10.66
CA LYS A 129 -8.71 -21.17 11.88
C LYS A 129 -7.81 -20.74 13.05
N GLU A 130 -6.53 -20.54 12.77
CA GLU A 130 -5.54 -20.13 13.75
C GLU A 130 -5.90 -18.77 14.36
N ALA A 131 -6.07 -17.74 13.53
CA ALA A 131 -6.46 -16.41 14.00
C ALA A 131 -7.84 -16.39 14.67
N THR A 132 -8.83 -17.11 14.12
CA THR A 132 -10.17 -17.19 14.73
C THR A 132 -10.13 -17.81 16.13
N SER A 133 -9.21 -18.74 16.41
CA SER A 133 -9.09 -19.38 17.72
C SER A 133 -8.66 -18.44 18.86
N LEU A 134 -8.19 -17.24 18.51
CA LEU A 134 -7.75 -16.21 19.44
C LEU A 134 -8.74 -15.05 19.57
N LEU A 135 -9.82 -15.04 18.77
CA LEU A 135 -10.81 -13.98 18.80
C LEU A 135 -11.78 -14.12 19.98
N GLY A 136 -12.33 -12.99 20.41
CA GLY A 136 -13.35 -12.95 21.44
C GLY A 136 -14.70 -13.52 20.98
N GLU A 137 -15.62 -13.67 21.93
CA GLU A 137 -16.99 -14.07 21.62
C GLU A 137 -17.66 -13.03 20.68
N ASN A 138 -18.45 -13.51 19.71
CA ASN A 138 -19.07 -12.69 18.66
C ASN A 138 -18.09 -11.86 17.82
N GLN A 139 -16.81 -12.22 17.76
CA GLN A 139 -15.86 -11.65 16.82
C GLN A 139 -15.58 -12.61 15.66
N ALA A 140 -15.25 -12.06 14.49
CA ALA A 140 -14.85 -12.83 13.34
C ALA A 140 -13.71 -12.16 12.58
N LEU A 141 -12.93 -12.98 11.90
CA LEU A 141 -11.94 -12.54 10.94
C LEU A 141 -12.57 -12.51 9.55
N CYS A 142 -12.66 -11.34 8.94
CA CYS A 142 -13.37 -11.12 7.68
C CYS A 142 -12.40 -10.70 6.57
N THR A 143 -12.48 -11.34 5.40
CA THR A 143 -11.76 -10.95 4.18
C THR A 143 -12.66 -10.06 3.34
N ILE A 144 -12.95 -8.86 3.83
CA ILE A 144 -13.80 -7.88 3.15
C ILE A 144 -12.90 -6.80 2.57
N THR A 145 -13.04 -6.52 1.27
CA THR A 145 -12.21 -5.50 0.61
C THR A 145 -12.41 -4.12 1.22
N SER A 146 -13.65 -3.66 1.42
CA SER A 146 -13.90 -2.39 2.11
C SER A 146 -15.00 -2.54 3.15
N PHE A 147 -14.73 -2.11 4.39
CA PHE A 147 -15.73 -2.13 5.45
C PHE A 147 -16.82 -1.09 5.14
N PRO A 148 -18.09 -1.49 4.91
CA PRO A 148 -19.09 -0.58 4.33
C PRO A 148 -19.34 0.72 5.12
N ARG A 149 -19.14 0.66 6.45
CA ARG A 149 -19.35 1.79 7.37
C ARG A 149 -18.04 2.40 7.89
N LEU A 150 -16.92 2.20 7.18
CA LEU A 150 -15.64 2.78 7.58
C LEU A 150 -15.76 4.30 7.64
N GLY A 151 -15.33 4.92 8.74
CA GLY A 151 -15.48 6.35 8.96
C GLY A 151 -16.89 6.84 9.32
N CYS A 152 -17.88 5.95 9.47
CA CYS A 152 -19.18 6.34 10.03
C CYS A 152 -19.11 6.45 11.56
N PRO A 153 -19.99 7.23 12.22
CA PRO A 153 -20.05 7.28 13.68
C PRO A 153 -20.13 5.89 14.32
N GLY A 154 -19.24 5.64 15.28
CA GLY A 154 -19.19 4.39 16.04
C GLY A 154 -18.69 3.17 15.28
N PHE A 155 -17.95 3.32 14.17
CA PHE A 155 -17.49 2.18 13.38
C PHE A 155 -16.39 1.33 14.06
N THR A 156 -15.71 1.85 15.08
CA THR A 156 -14.61 1.16 15.79
C THR A 156 -15.05 0.58 17.13
N LEU A 157 -14.36 -0.46 17.60
CA LEU A 157 -14.46 -1.03 18.94
C LEU A 157 -13.05 -1.11 19.58
N PRO A 158 -12.78 -0.38 20.68
CA PRO A 158 -13.68 0.59 21.33
C PRO A 158 -14.04 1.77 20.42
N GLU A 159 -15.14 2.44 20.73
CA GLU A 159 -15.62 3.57 19.94
C GLU A 159 -14.75 4.81 20.18
N TYR A 160 -14.12 5.31 19.11
CA TYR A 160 -13.36 6.55 19.11
C TYR A 160 -14.01 7.57 18.19
N LYS A 161 -13.92 8.84 18.59
CA LYS A 161 -14.36 9.97 17.76
C LYS A 161 -13.16 10.53 17.00
N PRO A 162 -13.30 10.86 15.71
CA PRO A 162 -12.27 11.59 14.98
C PRO A 162 -11.96 12.92 15.66
N ASN A 163 -10.67 13.28 15.70
CA ASN A 163 -10.21 14.53 16.26
C ASN A 163 -9.39 15.30 15.20
N PRO A 164 -10.01 16.21 14.42
CA PRO A 164 -9.37 16.86 13.28
C PRO A 164 -8.43 18.00 13.71
N VAL A 165 -7.39 17.68 14.48
CA VAL A 165 -6.36 18.61 14.94
C VAL A 165 -5.06 18.43 14.15
N GLU A 166 -4.27 19.49 14.03
CA GLU A 166 -3.01 19.50 13.27
C GLU A 166 -1.96 18.54 13.86
N GLU A 167 -1.96 18.34 15.18
CA GLU A 167 -1.09 17.41 15.90
C GLU A 167 -1.41 15.94 15.60
N GLY A 168 -2.64 15.65 15.13
CA GLY A 168 -3.07 14.32 14.74
C GLY A 168 -2.40 13.84 13.44
N ALA A 169 -2.31 12.53 13.27
CA ALA A 169 -1.72 11.94 12.07
C ALA A 169 -2.55 12.27 10.83
N SER A 170 -3.85 11.94 10.85
CA SER A 170 -4.73 12.11 9.68
C SER A 170 -5.39 13.48 9.57
N LYS A 171 -5.69 14.13 10.71
CA LYS A 171 -6.57 15.33 10.78
C LYS A 171 -7.95 15.09 10.14
N SER A 172 -8.40 13.83 10.09
CA SER A 172 -9.63 13.44 9.39
C SER A 172 -10.88 13.86 10.15
N LEU A 173 -11.93 14.18 9.39
CA LEU A 173 -13.29 14.39 9.92
C LEU A 173 -13.99 13.09 10.32
N PHE A 174 -13.52 11.94 9.81
CA PHE A 174 -14.27 10.68 9.85
C PHE A 174 -13.47 9.52 10.44
N PHE A 175 -12.14 9.56 10.35
CA PHE A 175 -11.26 8.46 10.72
C PHE A 175 -10.45 8.82 11.98
N PRO A 176 -10.69 8.19 13.14
CA PRO A 176 -9.89 8.41 14.33
C PRO A 176 -8.48 7.83 14.16
N ASP A 177 -7.47 8.51 14.70
CA ASP A 177 -6.08 8.06 14.57
C ASP A 177 -5.84 6.72 15.30
N GLU A 178 -6.66 6.36 16.29
CA GLU A 178 -6.65 5.05 16.96
C GLU A 178 -6.97 3.88 16.00
N ALA A 179 -7.63 4.16 14.88
CA ALA A 179 -7.88 3.18 13.83
C ALA A 179 -6.65 2.94 12.92
N ILE A 180 -5.57 3.72 13.10
CA ILE A 180 -4.26 3.50 12.49
C ILE A 180 -3.48 2.54 13.38
N ASN A 181 -2.77 1.59 12.78
CA ASN A 181 -1.91 0.66 13.49
C ASN A 181 -0.86 1.39 14.33
N LYS A 182 -0.60 0.89 15.54
CA LYS A 182 0.26 1.56 16.53
C LYS A 182 1.73 1.59 16.13
N HIS A 183 2.15 0.75 15.18
CA HIS A 183 3.52 0.78 14.69
C HIS A 183 3.84 2.17 14.10
N PRO A 184 4.93 2.85 14.54
CA PRO A 184 5.16 4.26 14.22
C PRO A 184 5.26 4.59 12.72
N ARG A 185 5.60 3.61 11.88
CA ARG A 185 5.59 3.72 10.40
C ARG A 185 4.26 4.25 9.87
N PHE A 186 3.12 3.72 10.34
CA PHE A 186 1.83 4.00 9.71
C PHE A 186 1.29 5.40 10.01
N SER A 187 1.38 5.83 11.27
CA SER A 187 1.02 7.19 11.67
C SER A 187 1.97 8.23 11.07
N THR A 188 3.26 7.92 11.00
CA THR A 188 4.26 8.78 10.35
C THR A 188 3.99 8.93 8.86
N LEU A 189 3.71 7.83 8.15
CA LEU A 189 3.39 7.87 6.72
C LEU A 189 2.13 8.72 6.47
N THR A 190 1.07 8.52 7.27
CA THR A 190 -0.17 9.31 7.20
C THR A 190 0.12 10.81 7.35
N ARG A 191 0.89 11.18 8.39
CA ARG A 191 1.26 12.57 8.66
C ARG A 191 2.14 13.14 7.56
N ASN A 192 3.19 12.43 7.17
CA ASN A 192 4.16 12.95 6.22
C ASN A 192 3.57 13.12 4.81
N ILE A 193 2.62 12.27 4.38
CA ILE A 193 1.84 12.49 3.16
C ILE A 193 1.08 13.82 3.24
N ARG A 194 0.34 14.04 4.33
CA ARG A 194 -0.45 15.27 4.54
C ARG A 194 0.42 16.52 4.55
N HIS A 195 1.56 16.47 5.26
CA HIS A 195 2.50 17.59 5.33
C HIS A 195 3.21 17.85 3.99
N ARG A 196 3.66 16.80 3.29
CA ARG A 196 4.25 16.92 1.94
C ARG A 196 3.25 17.52 0.95
N ARG A 197 2.01 17.02 0.95
CA ARG A 197 0.95 17.46 0.05
C ARG A 197 0.53 18.91 0.34
N GLY A 198 0.63 19.36 1.59
CA GLY A 198 0.20 20.67 2.09
C GLY A 198 -1.31 20.79 2.33
N GLU A 199 -2.05 19.69 2.16
CA GLU A 199 -3.48 19.51 2.37
C GLU A 199 -3.74 18.02 2.69
N LYS A 200 -4.89 17.68 3.27
CA LYS A 200 -5.34 16.30 3.42
C LYS A 200 -5.42 15.62 2.04
N VAL A 201 -5.36 14.30 2.07
CA VAL A 201 -5.73 13.51 0.91
C VAL A 201 -7.22 13.71 0.62
N VAL A 202 -7.59 13.70 -0.66
CA VAL A 202 -8.95 14.00 -1.10
C VAL A 202 -9.45 12.85 -1.95
N ILE A 203 -10.48 12.16 -1.47
CA ILE A 203 -11.09 11.04 -2.17
C ILE A 203 -12.56 11.39 -2.41
N ASN A 204 -12.95 11.46 -3.69
CA ASN A 204 -14.32 11.71 -4.10
C ASN A 204 -14.79 10.50 -4.91
N VAL A 205 -15.65 9.67 -4.34
CA VAL A 205 -16.21 8.47 -4.98
C VAL A 205 -17.60 8.79 -5.52
N PRO A 206 -17.92 8.52 -6.80
CA PRO A 206 -19.26 8.81 -7.31
C PRO A 206 -20.32 8.03 -6.53
N ILE A 207 -21.41 8.71 -6.15
CA ILE A 207 -22.50 8.08 -5.40
C ILE A 207 -23.47 7.37 -6.37
N PHE A 208 -23.97 6.19 -5.96
CA PHE A 208 -25.02 5.52 -6.69
C PHE A 208 -26.34 6.33 -6.65
N LYS A 209 -26.91 6.58 -7.83
CA LYS A 209 -28.14 7.36 -7.98
C LYS A 209 -29.38 6.47 -7.95
N ASP A 210 -29.84 6.15 -6.74
CA ASP A 210 -31.14 5.50 -6.53
C ASP A 210 -32.30 6.54 -6.63
N LYS A 211 -33.54 6.06 -6.64
CA LYS A 211 -34.78 6.86 -6.72
C LYS A 211 -34.85 7.99 -5.70
N ASN A 212 -34.28 7.79 -4.51
CA ASN A 212 -34.30 8.76 -3.41
C ASN A 212 -32.91 9.33 -3.08
N THR A 213 -31.86 9.03 -3.86
CA THR A 213 -30.58 9.72 -3.73
C THR A 213 -30.79 11.17 -4.19
N PRO A 214 -30.50 12.20 -3.36
CA PRO A 214 -30.56 13.58 -3.80
C PRO A 214 -29.76 13.81 -5.08
N SER A 215 -30.27 14.63 -6.01
CA SER A 215 -29.55 14.97 -7.24
C SER A 215 -29.63 16.49 -7.49
N PRO A 216 -28.51 17.22 -7.32
CA PRO A 216 -27.20 16.70 -6.93
C PRO A 216 -27.18 16.21 -5.47
N PHE A 217 -26.41 15.16 -5.21
CA PHE A 217 -26.02 14.80 -3.84
C PHE A 217 -24.95 15.79 -3.38
N ILE A 218 -25.22 16.51 -2.30
CA ILE A 218 -24.33 17.54 -1.77
C ILE A 218 -24.05 17.25 -0.31
N GLU A 219 -22.77 17.16 0.03
CA GLU A 219 -22.30 17.13 1.40
C GLU A 219 -21.84 18.51 1.85
N THR A 220 -22.02 18.83 3.13
CA THR A 220 -21.66 20.13 3.69
C THR A 220 -20.77 19.98 4.90
N PHE A 221 -19.66 20.72 4.94
CA PHE A 221 -18.66 20.68 6.00
C PHE A 221 -18.43 22.09 6.56
N PRO A 222 -19.37 22.63 7.36
CA PRO A 222 -19.34 24.02 7.79
C PRO A 222 -18.16 24.36 8.71
N GLU A 223 -17.55 23.35 9.34
CA GLU A 223 -16.46 23.51 10.31
C GLU A 223 -15.09 23.14 9.72
N ASP A 224 -15.00 22.79 8.44
CA ASP A 224 -13.76 22.40 7.76
C ASP A 224 -13.69 22.99 6.34
N ASP A 225 -12.97 24.10 6.22
CA ASP A 225 -12.78 24.84 4.97
C ASP A 225 -12.15 23.99 3.85
N GLU A 226 -11.32 23.02 4.22
CA GLU A 226 -10.61 22.17 3.27
C GLU A 226 -11.58 21.18 2.62
N ALA A 227 -12.36 20.47 3.44
CA ALA A 227 -13.41 19.55 3.01
C ALA A 227 -14.51 20.29 2.23
N ALA A 228 -14.89 21.50 2.66
CA ALA A 228 -15.87 22.31 1.96
C ALA A 228 -15.42 22.69 0.53
N LYS A 229 -14.12 22.91 0.31
CA LYS A 229 -13.55 23.21 -1.02
C LYS A 229 -13.26 21.95 -1.84
N ALA A 230 -12.92 20.84 -1.19
CA ALA A 230 -12.44 19.62 -1.83
C ALA A 230 -13.57 18.64 -2.21
N SER A 231 -14.70 18.68 -1.50
CA SER A 231 -15.86 17.83 -1.79
C SER A 231 -16.54 18.21 -3.10
N LYS A 232 -17.08 17.21 -3.81
CA LYS A 232 -17.73 17.39 -5.11
C LYS A 232 -19.21 17.00 -5.06
N PRO A 233 -20.09 17.70 -5.80
CA PRO A 233 -21.46 17.24 -6.05
C PRO A 233 -21.48 15.82 -6.63
N ASP A 234 -22.48 15.02 -6.27
CA ASP A 234 -22.65 13.63 -6.69
C ASP A 234 -21.50 12.68 -6.30
N HIS A 235 -20.73 13.03 -5.25
CA HIS A 235 -19.66 12.18 -4.74
C HIS A 235 -19.73 12.04 -3.22
N ILE A 236 -19.35 10.86 -2.73
CA ILE A 236 -19.03 10.55 -1.34
C ILE A 236 -17.63 11.10 -1.06
N TYR A 237 -17.53 12.04 -0.12
CA TYR A 237 -16.25 12.63 0.29
C TYR A 237 -15.58 11.83 1.41
N MET A 238 -14.27 11.61 1.30
CA MET A 238 -13.41 10.95 2.29
C MET A 238 -12.02 11.61 2.31
N ASP A 239 -11.38 11.71 3.47
CA ASP A 239 -10.23 12.61 3.70
C ASP A 239 -9.05 12.00 4.47
N ALA A 240 -8.96 10.66 4.52
CA ALA A 240 -7.92 9.97 5.28
C ALA A 240 -7.31 8.80 4.51
N MET A 241 -6.03 8.54 4.78
CA MET A 241 -5.31 7.38 4.24
C MET A 241 -6.01 6.05 4.59
N GLY A 242 -6.61 5.97 5.77
CA GLY A 242 -7.36 4.79 6.21
C GLY A 242 -8.57 4.42 5.36
N PHE A 243 -9.14 5.33 4.56
CA PHE A 243 -10.22 4.95 3.63
C PHE A 243 -9.73 4.10 2.45
N GLY A 244 -8.44 4.16 2.14
CA GLY A 244 -7.81 3.37 1.10
C GLY A 244 -6.94 2.25 1.64
N MET A 245 -5.94 2.58 2.45
CA MET A 245 -5.03 1.59 3.06
C MET A 245 -5.67 0.78 4.19
N GLY A 246 -6.82 1.22 4.71
CA GLY A 246 -7.66 0.41 5.61
C GLY A 246 -8.59 -0.58 4.89
N ASN A 247 -8.41 -0.77 3.58
CA ASN A 247 -9.10 -1.77 2.79
C ASN A 247 -8.23 -3.04 2.64
N CYS A 248 -8.86 -4.19 2.44
CA CYS A 248 -8.16 -5.46 2.21
C CYS A 248 -7.99 -5.80 0.72
N CYS A 249 -7.00 -6.63 0.44
CA CYS A 249 -6.78 -7.26 -0.86
C CYS A 249 -6.24 -8.69 -0.78
N LEU A 250 -6.18 -9.31 -1.96
CA LEU A 250 -5.45 -10.53 -2.22
C LEU A 250 -4.28 -10.18 -3.14
N GLN A 251 -3.07 -10.51 -2.72
CA GLN A 251 -1.86 -10.35 -3.53
C GLN A 251 -1.26 -11.72 -3.83
N VAL A 252 -0.59 -11.85 -4.97
CA VAL A 252 0.15 -13.06 -5.34
C VAL A 252 1.52 -12.66 -5.87
N THR A 253 2.57 -13.20 -5.27
CA THR A 253 3.95 -12.94 -5.66
C THR A 253 4.53 -14.17 -6.35
N PHE A 254 5.22 -13.96 -7.48
CA PHE A 254 5.88 -15.02 -8.25
C PHE A 254 7.37 -14.76 -8.37
N GLN A 255 8.18 -15.80 -8.14
CA GLN A 255 9.61 -15.82 -8.44
C GLN A 255 9.81 -16.38 -9.85
N ALA A 256 10.43 -15.57 -10.72
CA ALA A 256 10.86 -16.00 -12.05
C ALA A 256 12.27 -16.62 -12.02
N CYS A 257 12.64 -17.35 -13.09
CA CYS A 257 13.94 -18.02 -13.27
C CYS A 257 15.13 -17.05 -13.35
N SER A 258 14.88 -15.83 -13.83
CA SER A 258 15.89 -14.77 -14.02
C SER A 258 15.22 -13.40 -14.15
N ILE A 259 16.01 -12.33 -14.11
CA ILE A 259 15.50 -10.96 -14.32
C ILE A 259 14.86 -10.78 -15.70
N SER A 260 15.35 -11.45 -16.74
CA SER A 260 14.79 -11.38 -18.09
C SER A 260 13.38 -11.97 -18.14
N GLU A 261 13.17 -13.12 -17.51
CA GLU A 261 11.83 -13.71 -17.40
C GLU A 261 10.93 -12.88 -16.49
N ALA A 262 11.45 -12.33 -15.39
CA ALA A 262 10.68 -11.46 -14.49
C ALA A 262 10.11 -10.24 -15.23
N ARG A 263 10.92 -9.59 -16.07
CA ARG A 263 10.51 -8.44 -16.90
C ARG A 263 9.46 -8.85 -17.94
N TYR A 264 9.62 -10.00 -18.56
CA TYR A 264 8.63 -10.52 -19.50
C TYR A 264 7.30 -10.84 -18.81
N LEU A 265 7.33 -11.52 -17.66
CA LEU A 265 6.14 -11.84 -16.87
C LEU A 265 5.43 -10.59 -16.37
N TYR A 266 6.18 -9.59 -15.89
CA TYR A 266 5.67 -8.28 -15.50
C TYR A 266 4.85 -7.64 -16.63
N ASP A 267 5.42 -7.57 -17.83
CA ASP A 267 4.74 -6.97 -18.98
C ASP A 267 3.47 -7.72 -19.37
N GLN A 268 3.48 -9.05 -19.32
CA GLN A 268 2.30 -9.87 -19.63
C GLN A 268 1.18 -9.63 -18.61
N LEU A 269 1.53 -9.65 -17.32
CA LEU A 269 0.56 -9.47 -16.24
C LEU A 269 -0.05 -8.06 -16.23
N ALA A 270 0.67 -7.05 -16.71
CA ALA A 270 0.21 -5.66 -16.69
C ALA A 270 -1.13 -5.48 -17.40
N THR A 271 -1.30 -6.17 -18.53
CA THR A 271 -2.53 -6.14 -19.33
C THR A 271 -3.69 -6.91 -18.68
N ILE A 272 -3.38 -7.85 -17.78
CA ILE A 272 -4.34 -8.71 -17.09
C ILE A 272 -4.86 -8.05 -15.80
N CYS A 273 -4.02 -7.25 -15.13
CA CYS A 273 -4.37 -6.56 -13.88
C CYS A 273 -5.74 -5.85 -13.91
N PRO A 274 -6.07 -4.97 -14.88
CA PRO A 274 -7.37 -4.30 -14.88
C PRO A 274 -8.55 -5.26 -15.11
N ILE A 275 -8.34 -6.36 -15.84
CA ILE A 275 -9.37 -7.39 -16.07
C ILE A 275 -9.65 -8.15 -14.77
N VAL A 276 -8.60 -8.60 -14.08
CA VAL A 276 -8.73 -9.32 -12.80
C VAL A 276 -9.31 -8.41 -11.72
N MET A 277 -8.95 -7.12 -11.72
CA MET A 277 -9.56 -6.14 -10.83
C MET A 277 -11.08 -6.04 -11.04
N ALA A 278 -11.53 -5.93 -12.29
CA ALA A 278 -12.97 -5.90 -12.59
C ALA A 278 -13.68 -7.22 -12.24
N LEU A 279 -13.05 -8.37 -12.51
CA LEU A 279 -13.60 -9.69 -12.16
C LEU A 279 -13.69 -9.95 -10.65
N SER A 280 -12.79 -9.35 -9.87
CA SER A 280 -12.71 -9.53 -8.42
C SER A 280 -13.31 -8.35 -7.63
N ALA A 281 -14.12 -7.53 -8.28
CA ALA A 281 -14.74 -6.36 -7.68
C ALA A 281 -15.53 -6.69 -6.41
N ALA A 282 -15.23 -5.98 -5.31
CA ALA A 282 -15.68 -6.33 -3.96
C ALA A 282 -15.80 -5.13 -3.01
N SER A 283 -15.88 -3.90 -3.53
CA SER A 283 -15.97 -2.68 -2.71
C SER A 283 -17.01 -1.68 -3.24
N PRO A 284 -18.31 -2.01 -3.20
CA PRO A 284 -19.39 -1.13 -3.69
C PRO A 284 -19.95 -0.17 -2.62
N PHE A 285 -19.37 -0.14 -1.41
CA PHE A 285 -19.82 0.71 -0.31
C PHE A 285 -18.67 1.49 0.29
N TYR A 286 -18.90 2.79 0.52
CA TYR A 286 -17.93 3.68 1.16
C TYR A 286 -18.64 4.64 2.12
N ARG A 287 -18.09 4.76 3.33
CA ARG A 287 -18.59 5.68 4.38
C ARG A 287 -20.11 5.63 4.61
N GLY A 288 -20.68 4.42 4.52
CA GLY A 288 -22.11 4.17 4.73
C GLY A 288 -23.01 4.42 3.52
N TYR A 289 -22.44 4.76 2.36
CA TYR A 289 -23.16 4.98 1.11
C TYR A 289 -22.87 3.88 0.10
N VAL A 290 -23.77 3.72 -0.87
CA VAL A 290 -23.56 2.89 -2.06
C VAL A 290 -22.83 3.74 -3.11
N SER A 291 -21.70 3.25 -3.63
CA SER A 291 -20.94 3.94 -4.68
C SER A 291 -21.35 3.49 -6.08
N ASP A 292 -21.07 4.32 -7.08
CA ASP A 292 -21.20 4.01 -8.51
C ASP A 292 -19.89 3.41 -9.09
N ILE A 293 -19.12 2.75 -8.22
CA ILE A 293 -17.92 1.96 -8.54
C ILE A 293 -17.90 0.71 -7.67
N ASP A 294 -17.28 -0.36 -8.18
CA ASP A 294 -17.23 -1.65 -7.48
C ASP A 294 -15.81 -2.05 -7.02
N CYS A 295 -14.79 -1.26 -7.39
CA CYS A 295 -13.37 -1.54 -7.14
C CYS A 295 -12.69 -0.48 -6.28
N ARG A 296 -11.80 -0.90 -5.38
CA ARG A 296 -11.13 0.00 -4.42
C ARG A 296 -10.01 0.84 -4.99
N TRP A 297 -9.58 0.58 -6.22
CA TRP A 297 -8.32 1.09 -6.77
C TRP A 297 -8.23 2.62 -6.76
N GLY A 298 -9.28 3.31 -7.23
CA GLY A 298 -9.31 4.77 -7.20
C GLY A 298 -9.30 5.35 -5.78
N VAL A 299 -9.89 4.64 -4.81
CA VAL A 299 -9.93 5.04 -3.40
C VAL A 299 -8.56 4.93 -2.75
N ILE A 300 -7.89 3.79 -2.90
CA ILE A 300 -6.53 3.59 -2.36
C ILE A 300 -5.48 4.44 -3.06
N SER A 301 -5.61 4.63 -4.37
CA SER A 301 -4.74 5.55 -5.13
C SER A 301 -4.80 6.98 -4.58
N ALA A 302 -6.01 7.48 -4.33
CA ALA A 302 -6.23 8.82 -3.79
C ALA A 302 -5.88 8.94 -2.30
N SER A 303 -5.94 7.85 -1.52
CA SER A 303 -5.70 7.89 -0.08
C SER A 303 -4.23 8.08 0.30
N VAL A 304 -3.30 7.87 -0.64
CA VAL A 304 -1.86 8.07 -0.45
C VAL A 304 -1.25 8.97 -1.52
N ASP A 305 -2.08 9.76 -2.20
CA ASP A 305 -1.61 10.73 -3.18
C ASP A 305 -0.92 11.90 -2.46
N ASP A 306 0.40 11.88 -2.42
CA ASP A 306 1.23 12.89 -1.77
C ASP A 306 1.53 14.11 -2.66
N ARG A 307 1.03 14.13 -3.90
CA ARG A 307 1.34 15.20 -4.85
C ARG A 307 0.81 16.56 -4.40
N THR A 308 1.71 17.51 -4.37
CA THR A 308 1.40 18.93 -4.19
C THR A 308 0.51 19.46 -5.32
N ARG A 309 -0.01 20.68 -5.14
CA ARG A 309 -0.81 21.37 -6.17
C ARG A 309 0.01 21.66 -7.42
N GLU A 310 1.31 21.95 -7.28
CA GLU A 310 2.23 22.14 -8.41
C GLU A 310 2.45 20.84 -9.20
N GLU A 311 2.72 19.73 -8.50
CA GLU A 311 2.94 18.41 -9.14
C GLU A 311 1.69 17.92 -9.88
N ARG A 312 0.50 18.21 -9.35
CA ARG A 312 -0.80 17.96 -10.02
C ARG A 312 -1.11 18.94 -11.16
N GLY A 313 -0.29 19.96 -11.37
CA GLY A 313 -0.49 20.98 -12.40
C GLY A 313 -1.63 21.97 -12.12
N LEU A 314 -2.12 22.02 -10.88
CA LEU A 314 -3.11 23.02 -10.43
C LEU A 314 -2.49 24.40 -10.22
N GLU A 315 -1.17 24.44 -9.99
CA GLU A 315 -0.36 25.65 -9.85
C GLU A 315 0.91 25.56 -10.71
N PRO A 316 1.54 26.70 -11.06
CA PRO A 316 2.82 26.69 -11.76
C PRO A 316 3.92 26.03 -10.93
N LEU A 317 4.77 25.23 -11.58
CA LEU A 317 5.90 24.56 -10.95
C LEU A 317 6.94 25.60 -10.50
N LYS A 318 7.21 25.69 -9.20
CA LYS A 318 8.14 26.65 -8.61
C LYS A 318 9.07 26.03 -7.59
N ASN A 319 8.51 25.19 -6.71
CA ASN A 319 9.25 24.58 -5.60
C ASN A 319 9.54 23.09 -5.84
N ASN A 320 8.72 22.42 -6.65
CA ASN A 320 8.91 21.01 -6.99
C ASN A 320 9.68 20.83 -8.30
N ARG A 321 10.28 19.64 -8.49
CA ARG A 321 11.07 19.32 -9.69
C ARG A 321 10.23 18.91 -10.89
N TYR A 322 9.09 18.26 -10.63
CA TYR A 322 8.36 17.51 -11.65
C TYR A 322 6.86 17.83 -11.65
N ARG A 323 6.25 17.76 -12.83
CA ARG A 323 4.81 17.50 -12.95
C ARG A 323 4.61 15.99 -12.97
N ILE A 324 3.65 15.50 -12.18
CA ILE A 324 3.44 14.07 -12.00
C ILE A 324 1.98 13.70 -12.22
N SER A 325 1.74 12.92 -13.27
CA SER A 325 0.41 12.59 -13.78
C SER A 325 -0.41 11.69 -12.85
N LYS A 326 0.25 10.77 -12.13
CA LYS A 326 -0.39 9.75 -11.30
C LYS A 326 0.02 9.85 -9.83
N SER A 327 -0.83 9.31 -8.94
CA SER A 327 -0.45 9.05 -7.55
C SER A 327 0.74 8.10 -7.50
N ARG A 328 1.49 8.07 -6.38
CA ARG A 328 2.51 7.04 -6.15
C ARG A 328 1.90 5.64 -5.97
N TYR A 329 0.60 5.58 -5.68
CA TYR A 329 -0.20 4.37 -5.75
C TYR A 329 -1.07 4.43 -7.00
N ASP A 330 -0.68 3.76 -8.09
CA ASP A 330 -1.43 3.74 -9.35
C ASP A 330 -0.99 2.57 -10.25
N SER A 331 -1.68 2.38 -11.37
CA SER A 331 -1.31 1.46 -12.46
C SER A 331 0.17 1.60 -12.86
N ILE A 332 0.75 0.57 -13.48
CA ILE A 332 2.14 0.61 -13.94
C ILE A 332 2.39 1.75 -14.94
N ASP A 333 3.62 2.24 -15.02
CA ASP A 333 4.02 3.38 -15.85
C ASP A 333 4.81 2.98 -17.11
N SER A 334 5.42 1.80 -17.11
CA SER A 334 6.30 1.38 -18.20
C SER A 334 6.42 -0.14 -18.27
N TYR A 335 6.42 -0.67 -19.49
CA TYR A 335 6.87 -2.02 -19.81
C TYR A 335 8.39 -2.12 -19.73
N LEU A 336 8.86 -3.27 -19.27
CA LEU A 336 10.25 -3.54 -18.94
C LEU A 336 10.93 -4.48 -19.92
N SER A 337 10.21 -5.25 -20.74
CA SER A 337 10.81 -6.16 -21.71
C SER A 337 10.97 -5.51 -23.09
N GLU A 338 11.93 -6.00 -23.88
CA GLU A 338 12.15 -5.57 -25.27
C GLU A 338 10.87 -5.72 -26.13
N CYS A 339 10.10 -6.78 -25.91
CA CYS A 339 8.81 -6.99 -26.58
C CYS A 339 7.77 -5.91 -26.24
N GLY A 340 7.85 -5.36 -25.02
CA GLY A 340 6.92 -4.37 -24.47
C GLY A 340 7.28 -2.92 -24.82
N GLU A 341 8.53 -2.65 -25.21
CA GLU A 341 9.05 -1.29 -25.45
C GLU A 341 8.14 -0.45 -26.35
N LYS A 342 7.67 -1.03 -27.46
CA LYS A 342 6.81 -0.35 -28.44
C LYS A 342 5.44 0.08 -27.89
N TYR A 343 5.06 -0.39 -26.71
CA TYR A 343 3.83 -0.04 -26.01
C TYR A 343 4.05 0.99 -24.89
N ASN A 344 5.30 1.44 -24.65
CA ASN A 344 5.57 2.60 -23.81
C ASN A 344 5.24 3.89 -24.59
N ASP A 345 3.95 4.20 -24.68
CA ASP A 345 3.40 5.29 -25.49
C ASP A 345 2.95 6.52 -24.66
N ILE A 346 3.27 6.53 -23.37
CA ILE A 346 3.01 7.64 -22.46
C ILE A 346 4.27 8.48 -22.22
N ASP A 347 4.08 9.77 -21.93
CA ASP A 347 5.15 10.64 -21.47
C ASP A 347 5.52 10.29 -20.02
N LEU A 348 6.67 9.63 -19.85
CA LEU A 348 7.14 9.13 -18.57
C LEU A 348 8.04 10.17 -17.88
N THR A 349 7.50 10.86 -16.87
CA THR A 349 8.31 11.70 -15.99
C THR A 349 9.38 10.86 -15.29
N LYS A 350 10.66 11.20 -15.45
CA LYS A 350 11.78 10.49 -14.81
C LYS A 350 12.86 11.47 -14.39
N ASP A 351 13.69 11.06 -13.43
CA ASP A 351 14.88 11.80 -13.05
C ASP A 351 16.01 11.52 -14.06
N GLU A 352 16.36 12.50 -14.89
CA GLU A 352 17.32 12.32 -15.98
C GLU A 352 18.76 12.06 -15.47
N GLU A 353 19.15 12.63 -14.33
CA GLU A 353 20.48 12.38 -13.75
C GLU A 353 20.60 10.93 -13.29
N ILE A 354 19.57 10.41 -12.62
CA ILE A 354 19.51 9.00 -12.23
C ILE A 354 19.47 8.11 -13.47
N TYR A 355 18.65 8.45 -14.48
CA TYR A 355 18.56 7.68 -15.72
C TYR A 355 19.92 7.55 -16.42
N GLU A 356 20.65 8.65 -16.59
CA GLU A 356 21.98 8.66 -17.19
C GLU A 356 22.99 7.87 -16.36
N GLN A 357 22.96 7.98 -15.03
CA GLN A 357 23.82 7.22 -14.14
C GLN A 357 23.61 5.71 -14.32
N LEU A 358 22.36 5.25 -14.33
CA LEU A 358 22.03 3.82 -14.49
C LEU A 358 22.51 3.27 -15.84
N LEU A 359 22.39 4.05 -16.92
CA LEU A 359 22.91 3.68 -18.23
C LEU A 359 24.44 3.54 -18.23
N GLN A 360 25.16 4.45 -17.57
CA GLN A 360 26.63 4.41 -17.46
C GLN A 360 27.12 3.17 -16.69
N GLU A 361 26.35 2.73 -15.70
CA GLU A 361 26.61 1.50 -14.93
C GLU A 361 26.15 0.22 -15.66
N GLY A 362 25.71 0.32 -16.91
CA GLY A 362 25.40 -0.82 -17.77
C GLY A 362 24.03 -1.44 -17.55
N ILE A 363 23.08 -0.68 -16.99
CA ILE A 363 21.66 -1.05 -16.99
C ILE A 363 21.05 -0.62 -18.32
N ASP A 364 20.22 -1.47 -18.92
CA ASP A 364 19.55 -1.13 -20.17
C ASP A 364 18.48 -0.06 -19.98
N HIS A 365 18.13 0.62 -21.07
CA HIS A 365 17.28 1.81 -21.02
C HIS A 365 15.86 1.56 -20.47
N LEU A 366 15.28 0.37 -20.63
CA LEU A 366 13.93 0.06 -20.14
C LEU A 366 13.89 -0.13 -18.62
N LEU A 367 14.92 -0.77 -18.07
CA LEU A 367 15.03 -0.89 -16.61
C LEU A 367 15.49 0.44 -15.99
N ALA A 368 16.41 1.15 -16.64
CA ALA A 368 16.90 2.45 -16.18
C ALA A 368 15.78 3.49 -16.12
N GLN A 369 14.93 3.60 -17.16
CA GLN A 369 13.81 4.56 -17.15
C GLN A 369 12.80 4.24 -16.05
N HIS A 370 12.56 2.94 -15.78
CA HIS A 370 11.61 2.50 -14.77
C HIS A 370 12.11 2.90 -13.38
N VAL A 371 13.36 2.58 -13.04
CA VAL A 371 13.96 2.97 -11.75
C VAL A 371 14.04 4.48 -11.62
N ALA A 372 14.45 5.21 -12.67
CA ALA A 372 14.49 6.67 -12.66
C ALA A 372 13.09 7.31 -12.46
N HIS A 373 12.02 6.67 -12.94
CA HIS A 373 10.64 7.07 -12.66
C HIS A 373 10.27 6.85 -11.19
N LEU A 374 10.60 5.69 -10.61
CA LEU A 374 10.33 5.42 -9.18
C LEU A 374 11.03 6.44 -8.26
N PHE A 375 12.18 6.97 -8.67
CA PHE A 375 12.96 7.91 -7.86
C PHE A 375 12.57 9.39 -8.04
N ILE A 376 11.49 9.70 -8.79
CA ILE A 376 10.94 11.07 -8.84
C ILE A 376 10.22 11.47 -7.54
N ARG A 377 9.90 10.50 -6.67
CA ARG A 377 9.19 10.74 -5.41
C ARG A 377 10.16 10.96 -4.26
N ASP A 378 9.67 11.69 -3.27
CA ASP A 378 10.37 11.81 -2.01
C ASP A 378 10.09 10.58 -1.12
N PRO A 379 11.07 10.18 -0.28
CA PRO A 379 10.82 9.25 0.81
C PRO A 379 9.82 9.87 1.80
N LEU A 380 8.83 9.10 2.24
CA LEU A 380 7.81 9.58 3.20
C LEU A 380 7.98 9.02 4.61
N THR A 381 8.71 7.93 4.77
CA THR A 381 9.07 7.38 6.08
C THR A 381 10.55 7.06 6.08
N LEU A 382 11.26 7.67 7.02
CA LEU A 382 12.67 7.45 7.30
C LEU A 382 12.84 7.41 8.82
N PHE A 383 13.64 6.47 9.32
CA PHE A 383 14.01 6.38 10.72
C PHE A 383 15.38 7.01 10.93
N GLU A 384 15.59 7.71 12.05
CA GLU A 384 16.86 8.38 12.38
C GLU A 384 18.04 7.40 12.32
N GLU A 385 17.83 6.19 12.82
CA GLU A 385 18.82 5.11 12.85
C GLU A 385 19.16 4.56 11.46
N LYS A 386 18.34 4.88 10.45
CA LYS A 386 18.46 4.39 9.08
C LYS A 386 18.87 5.48 8.07
N ILE A 387 19.36 6.63 8.53
CA ILE A 387 19.86 7.70 7.63
C ILE A 387 21.17 7.29 6.95
N HIS A 388 22.09 6.65 7.69
CA HIS A 388 23.41 6.27 7.21
C HIS A 388 23.55 4.75 7.26
N LEU A 389 23.61 4.12 6.08
CA LEU A 389 23.61 2.67 5.91
C LEU A 389 24.83 2.23 5.09
N ASP A 390 25.13 0.94 5.15
CA ASP A 390 26.09 0.32 4.26
C ASP A 390 25.41 -0.08 2.94
N ASP A 391 25.61 0.73 1.89
CA ASP A 391 24.96 0.52 0.60
C ASP A 391 25.26 -0.84 -0.06
N ALA A 392 26.33 -1.51 0.35
CA ALA A 392 26.70 -2.82 -0.21
C ALA A 392 25.95 -3.99 0.45
N ASN A 393 25.43 -3.80 1.66
CA ASN A 393 24.87 -4.87 2.49
C ASN A 393 23.43 -4.59 2.97
N GLU A 394 22.98 -3.34 2.90
CA GLU A 394 21.63 -2.91 3.25
C GLU A 394 20.90 -2.37 2.00
N SER A 395 19.57 -2.41 2.04
CA SER A 395 18.72 -2.00 0.89
C SER A 395 17.60 -1.05 1.28
N ASP A 396 17.57 -0.58 2.53
CA ASP A 396 16.45 0.17 3.09
C ASP A 396 16.18 1.48 2.32
N HIS A 397 17.19 2.16 1.77
CA HIS A 397 16.97 3.40 1.00
C HIS A 397 16.37 3.12 -0.38
N PHE A 398 16.76 2.00 -1.00
CA PHE A 398 16.11 1.51 -2.22
C PHE A 398 14.65 1.13 -1.92
N GLU A 399 14.42 0.32 -0.89
CA GLU A 399 13.09 -0.15 -0.50
C GLU A 399 12.17 1.02 -0.08
N VAL A 400 12.66 2.03 0.63
CA VAL A 400 11.84 3.22 0.96
C VAL A 400 11.32 3.95 -0.28
N SER A 401 12.12 3.97 -1.36
CA SER A 401 11.74 4.63 -2.62
C SER A 401 10.86 3.72 -3.49
N ALA A 402 11.17 2.41 -3.52
CA ALA A 402 10.50 1.39 -4.31
C ALA A 402 9.20 0.84 -3.68
N GLU A 403 9.21 0.45 -2.39
CA GLU A 403 8.03 -0.06 -1.67
C GLU A 403 6.92 0.99 -1.57
N MET A 404 7.27 2.27 -1.58
CA MET A 404 6.28 3.34 -1.55
C MET A 404 5.76 3.71 -2.95
N HIS A 405 6.16 3.00 -4.00
CA HIS A 405 5.46 2.95 -5.28
C HIS A 405 4.60 1.69 -5.33
N PHE A 406 3.31 1.87 -5.14
CA PHE A 406 2.38 0.76 -5.16
C PHE A 406 1.74 0.71 -6.53
N THR A 407 2.08 -0.32 -7.29
CA THR A 407 1.42 -0.59 -8.57
C THR A 407 0.81 -1.99 -8.56
N PRO A 408 -0.08 -2.34 -9.50
CA PRO A 408 -0.66 -3.68 -9.56
C PRO A 408 0.39 -4.80 -9.70
N LEU A 409 1.61 -4.44 -10.09
CA LEU A 409 2.77 -5.34 -10.20
C LEU A 409 4.00 -4.67 -9.63
N THR A 410 4.53 -5.20 -8.54
CA THR A 410 5.72 -4.66 -7.90
C THR A 410 6.85 -5.68 -7.98
N LYS A 411 8.05 -5.24 -8.34
CA LYS A 411 9.26 -6.05 -8.17
C LYS A 411 9.72 -5.88 -6.72
N ARG A 412 9.61 -6.92 -5.90
CA ARG A 412 10.22 -6.94 -4.56
C ARG A 412 11.63 -7.54 -4.66
N GLY A 413 12.61 -6.96 -3.98
CA GLY A 413 13.90 -7.60 -3.75
C GLY A 413 13.73 -8.85 -2.88
N ASP A 414 14.67 -9.80 -2.95
CA ASP A 414 14.62 -11.01 -2.14
C ASP A 414 14.76 -10.68 -0.65
N GLY A 415 13.63 -10.44 0.02
CA GLY A 415 13.51 -10.36 1.48
C GLY A 415 13.29 -11.72 2.15
N PHE A 416 13.45 -12.82 1.40
CA PHE A 416 13.40 -14.16 1.96
C PHE A 416 14.82 -14.63 2.27
N PRO A 417 15.11 -15.13 3.47
CA PRO A 417 16.34 -15.88 3.67
C PRO A 417 16.34 -17.05 2.69
N ASP A 418 17.41 -17.17 1.90
CA ASP A 418 17.72 -18.42 1.21
C ASP A 418 17.73 -19.56 2.24
N PRO A 419 17.24 -20.76 1.89
CA PRO A 419 17.09 -21.88 2.82
C PRO A 419 18.39 -22.34 3.49
#